data_AF-A0A5B8LQ73-F1
#
_entry.id   AF-A0A5B8LQ73-F1
#
_cell.length_a   1.000
_cell.length_b   1.000
_cell.length_c   1.000
_cell.angle_alpha   90.00
_cell.angle_beta   90.00
_cell.angle_gamma   90.00
#
_symmetry.space_group_name_H-M   'P 1'
#
loop_
_entity.id
_entity.type
_entity.pdbx_description
1 polymer ?
#
loop_
_entity_poly.entity_id
_entity_poly.type
_entity_poly.pdbx_seq_one_letter_code
_entity_poly.pdbx_strand_id
1 'polypeptide(L)'
;MSNPGDPASDPVVSRRRSWSDLGPRLVSALVLIALTATALYIGSYVFAAVVGAVFAGAYREWETMVSRAPLTPSGMVLVGLLAVSGVIYPLFGPVGTISVVALACAVAVGMRGEGVLWRILGLVTFGAIIVAALAMRGDTLAGVWSGVYLGTVVWMTDSAAFFTGRQIGGEKLAPDISPSKTWSGALGGLALGTGAGLLVWTLVTDSPLVDRPGPVCDDQRAWPTGRSQRKCHQAAFPDQG
;
A
#
# COMPACT_ATOMS: atom_id res chain seq x y z
N MET A 1 -6.15 -24.27 -63.61
CA MET A 1 -4.85 -24.02 -62.97
C MET A 1 -5.14 -23.42 -61.60
N SER A 2 -4.95 -24.23 -60.56
CA SER A 2 -5.30 -23.97 -59.16
C SER A 2 -4.31 -23.01 -58.51
N ASN A 3 -4.83 -21.97 -57.85
CA ASN A 3 -4.08 -20.98 -57.10
C ASN A 3 -3.49 -21.62 -55.82
N PRO A 4 -2.17 -21.68 -55.62
CA PRO A 4 -1.57 -22.20 -54.40
C PRO A 4 -1.13 -21.04 -53.50
N GLY A 5 -1.75 -20.88 -52.33
CA GLY A 5 -1.13 -20.07 -51.28
C GLY A 5 -2.03 -19.24 -50.37
N ASP A 6 -3.20 -19.73 -49.96
CA ASP A 6 -3.79 -19.22 -48.72
C ASP A 6 -3.06 -19.92 -47.54
N PRO A 7 -2.34 -19.18 -46.68
CA PRO A 7 -1.80 -19.77 -45.46
C PRO A 7 -2.96 -20.13 -44.54
N ALA A 8 -3.02 -21.40 -44.14
CA ALA A 8 -3.98 -21.91 -43.18
C ALA A 8 -4.01 -21.01 -41.93
N SER A 9 -5.19 -20.49 -41.61
CA SER A 9 -5.44 -19.78 -40.37
C SER A 9 -5.20 -20.74 -39.21
N ASP A 10 -4.14 -20.49 -38.42
CA ASP A 10 -3.88 -21.21 -37.20
C ASP A 10 -5.15 -21.17 -36.30
N PRO A 11 -5.61 -22.31 -35.78
CA PRO A 11 -6.72 -22.31 -34.84
C PRO A 11 -6.28 -21.56 -33.58
N VAL A 12 -6.94 -20.44 -33.28
CA VAL A 12 -6.78 -19.71 -32.02
C VAL A 12 -7.19 -20.66 -30.89
N VAL A 13 -6.22 -21.39 -30.34
CA VAL A 13 -6.42 -22.24 -29.18
C VAL A 13 -6.76 -21.33 -28.02
N SER A 14 -8.06 -21.15 -27.77
CA SER A 14 -8.58 -20.49 -26.58
C SER A 14 -8.17 -21.33 -25.36
N ARG A 15 -7.01 -20.98 -24.79
CA ARG A 15 -6.47 -21.60 -23.59
C ARG A 15 -7.49 -21.43 -22.47
N ARG A 16 -8.29 -22.46 -22.20
CA ARG A 16 -9.17 -22.51 -21.03
C ARG A 16 -8.27 -22.33 -19.81
N ARG A 17 -8.33 -21.16 -19.17
CA ARG A 17 -7.58 -20.85 -17.95
C ARG A 17 -8.02 -21.85 -16.87
N SER A 18 -7.16 -22.82 -16.60
CA SER A 18 -7.40 -23.88 -15.63
C SER A 18 -7.38 -23.30 -14.22
N TRP A 19 -8.37 -23.69 -13.42
CA TRP A 19 -8.48 -23.31 -12.01
C TRP A 19 -7.31 -23.82 -11.15
N SER A 20 -6.47 -24.71 -11.69
CA SER A 20 -5.22 -25.16 -11.06
C SER A 20 -4.25 -24.01 -10.73
N ASP A 21 -4.32 -22.90 -11.46
CA ASP A 21 -3.46 -21.73 -11.21
C ASP A 21 -3.94 -20.88 -10.00
N LEU A 22 -5.14 -21.11 -9.46
CA LEU A 22 -5.62 -20.37 -8.28
C LEU A 22 -4.88 -20.76 -7.01
N GLY A 23 -4.55 -22.05 -6.83
CA GLY A 23 -3.89 -22.55 -5.62
C GLY A 23 -2.56 -21.84 -5.33
N PRO A 24 -1.59 -21.82 -6.26
CA PRO A 24 -0.32 -21.12 -6.06
C PRO A 24 -0.47 -19.62 -5.80
N ARG A 25 -1.48 -18.98 -6.42
CA ARG A 25 -1.75 -17.55 -6.21
C ARG A 25 -2.28 -17.27 -4.81
N LEU A 26 -3.21 -18.09 -4.32
CA LEU A 26 -3.74 -17.97 -2.95
C LEU A 26 -2.63 -18.16 -1.91
N VAL A 27 -1.76 -19.15 -2.10
CA VAL A 27 -0.61 -19.36 -1.21
C VAL A 27 0.32 -18.16 -1.23
N SER A 28 0.68 -17.65 -2.42
CA SER A 28 1.54 -16.46 -2.52
C SER A 28 0.92 -15.23 -1.87
N ALA A 29 -0.40 -15.03 -2.02
CA ALA A 29 -1.12 -13.93 -1.39
C ALA A 29 -1.09 -14.03 0.14
N LEU A 30 -1.37 -15.22 0.70
CA LEU A 30 -1.31 -15.45 2.14
C LEU A 30 0.08 -15.20 2.71
N VAL A 31 1.13 -15.67 2.02
CA VAL A 31 2.52 -15.43 2.42
C VAL A 31 2.85 -13.94 2.40
N LEU A 32 2.45 -13.21 1.36
CA LEU A 32 2.67 -11.76 1.26
C LEU A 32 1.90 -10.99 2.32
N ILE A 33 0.66 -11.37 2.63
CA ILE A 33 -0.14 -10.77 3.70
C ILE A 33 0.54 -11.01 5.04
N ALA A 34 0.96 -12.25 5.35
CA ALA A 34 1.64 -12.57 6.60
C ALA A 34 2.97 -11.82 6.74
N LEU A 35 3.76 -11.73 5.67
CA LEU A 35 5.00 -10.96 5.65
C LEU A 35 4.74 -9.47 5.90
N THR A 36 3.74 -8.89 5.21
CA THR A 36 3.37 -7.48 5.36
C THR A 36 2.87 -7.18 6.76
N ALA A 37 2.00 -8.03 7.32
CA ALA A 37 1.49 -7.88 8.68
C ALA A 37 2.61 -7.99 9.73
N THR A 38 3.54 -8.93 9.54
CA THR A 38 4.69 -9.12 10.44
C THR A 38 5.63 -7.92 10.38
N ALA A 39 5.93 -7.42 9.17
CA ALA A 39 6.75 -6.23 8.99
C ALA A 39 6.11 -4.99 9.60
N LEU A 40 4.79 -4.80 9.41
CA LEU A 40 4.02 -3.73 10.04
C LEU A 40 4.06 -3.85 11.57
N TYR A 41 3.92 -5.06 12.12
CA TYR A 41 3.93 -5.26 13.56
C TYR A 41 5.28 -4.90 14.19
N ILE A 42 6.39 -5.41 13.65
CA ILE A 42 7.74 -5.14 14.17
C ILE A 42 8.12 -3.66 13.99
N GLY A 43 7.76 -3.06 12.86
CA GLY A 43 8.04 -1.65 12.57
C GLY A 43 9.54 -1.34 12.42
N SER A 44 9.90 -0.07 12.64
CA SER A 44 11.28 0.42 12.62
C SER A 44 12.06 -0.03 11.38
N TYR A 45 13.28 -0.54 11.55
CA TYR A 45 14.16 -0.99 10.47
C TYR A 45 13.61 -2.15 9.64
N VAL A 46 12.82 -3.05 10.22
CA VAL A 46 12.27 -4.20 9.48
C VAL A 46 11.25 -3.73 8.45
N PHE A 47 10.30 -2.89 8.88
CA PHE A 47 9.33 -2.30 7.96
C PHE A 47 10.03 -1.40 6.92
N ALA A 48 10.99 -0.60 7.35
CA ALA A 48 11.78 0.27 6.47
C ALA A 48 12.56 -0.51 5.40
N ALA A 49 13.18 -1.64 5.77
CA ALA A 49 13.90 -2.50 4.84
C ALA A 49 12.97 -3.17 3.83
N VAL A 50 11.81 -3.66 4.27
CA VAL A 50 10.81 -4.26 3.37
C VAL A 50 10.28 -3.24 2.38
N VAL A 51 9.85 -2.06 2.86
CA VAL A 51 9.35 -0.97 2.00
C VAL A 51 10.44 -0.52 1.02
N GLY A 52 11.66 -0.28 1.49
CA GLY A 52 12.79 0.09 0.64
C GLY A 52 13.08 -0.97 -0.43
N ALA A 53 13.11 -2.25 -0.08
CA ALA A 53 13.36 -3.34 -1.01
C ALA A 53 12.25 -3.49 -2.05
N VAL A 54 10.98 -3.38 -1.65
CA VAL A 54 9.82 -3.47 -2.56
C VAL A 54 9.87 -2.34 -3.58
N PHE A 55 10.07 -1.10 -3.16
CA PHE A 55 10.11 0.05 -4.08
C PHE A 55 11.40 0.11 -4.91
N ALA A 56 12.52 -0.40 -4.41
CA ALA A 56 13.71 -0.63 -5.21
C ALA A 56 13.46 -1.66 -6.33
N GLY A 57 12.76 -2.76 -6.01
CA GLY A 57 12.30 -3.74 -7.00
C GLY A 57 11.35 -3.12 -8.03
N ALA A 58 10.39 -2.30 -7.61
CA ALA A 58 9.51 -1.57 -8.52
C ALA A 58 10.27 -0.60 -9.42
N TYR A 59 11.27 0.10 -8.87
CA TYR A 59 12.12 1.00 -9.65
C TYR A 59 13.02 0.25 -10.62
N ARG A 60 13.45 -0.98 -10.29
CA ARG A 60 14.18 -1.84 -11.22
C ARG A 60 13.35 -2.13 -12.48
N GLU A 61 12.07 -2.46 -12.32
CA GLU A 61 11.16 -2.66 -13.45
C GLU A 61 10.95 -1.35 -14.22
N TRP A 62 10.73 -0.24 -13.50
CA TRP A 62 10.61 1.10 -14.10
C TRP A 62 11.83 1.45 -14.97
N GLU A 63 13.02 1.23 -14.44
CA GLU A 63 14.29 1.49 -15.11
C GLU A 63 14.44 0.66 -16.38
N THR A 64 14.05 -0.61 -16.37
CA THR A 64 14.07 -1.45 -17.58
C THR A 64 13.06 -0.98 -18.63
N MET A 65 11.90 -0.44 -18.22
CA MET A 65 10.92 0.14 -19.14
C MET A 65 11.40 1.44 -19.75
N VAL A 66 12.05 2.31 -18.96
CA VAL A 66 12.59 3.60 -19.43
C VAL A 66 13.77 3.41 -20.37
N SER A 67 14.68 2.49 -20.04
CA SER A 67 15.87 2.21 -20.83
C SER A 67 15.61 1.27 -22.02
N ARG A 68 14.54 0.47 -21.96
CA ARG A 68 14.24 -0.62 -22.92
C ARG A 68 15.43 -1.58 -23.10
N ALA A 69 16.27 -1.70 -22.08
CA ALA A 69 17.52 -2.44 -22.11
C ALA A 69 17.74 -3.15 -20.75
N PRO A 70 18.65 -4.14 -20.69
CA PRO A 70 19.08 -4.73 -19.43
C PRO A 70 19.65 -3.67 -18.47
N LEU A 71 19.53 -3.92 -17.16
CA LEU A 71 20.02 -3.00 -16.14
C LEU A 71 21.52 -2.77 -16.27
N THR A 72 21.89 -1.49 -16.42
CA THR A 72 23.29 -1.05 -16.39
C THR A 72 23.81 -1.00 -14.95
N PRO A 73 25.14 -1.02 -14.73
CA PRO A 73 25.72 -0.84 -13.40
C PRO A 73 25.25 0.45 -12.71
N SER A 74 25.12 1.53 -13.47
CA SER A 74 24.58 2.80 -12.96
C SER A 74 23.10 2.72 -12.61
N GLY A 75 22.28 1.99 -13.37
CA GLY A 75 20.90 1.69 -13.01
C GLY A 75 20.80 0.90 -11.70
N MET A 76 21.69 -0.08 -11.48
CA MET A 76 21.76 -0.81 -10.21
C MET A 76 22.14 0.09 -9.02
N VAL A 77 23.01 1.09 -9.23
CA VAL A 77 23.32 2.09 -8.20
C VAL A 77 22.06 2.88 -7.82
N LEU A 78 21.25 3.31 -8.79
CA LEU A 78 19.99 4.03 -8.50
C LEU A 78 19.00 3.16 -7.72
N VAL A 79 18.86 1.88 -8.10
CA VAL A 79 18.03 0.90 -7.37
C VAL A 79 18.53 0.72 -5.93
N GLY A 80 19.84 0.57 -5.74
CA GLY A 80 20.46 0.44 -4.42
C GLY A 80 20.27 1.68 -3.55
N LEU A 81 20.46 2.89 -4.12
CA LEU A 81 20.21 4.14 -3.41
C LEU A 81 18.75 4.26 -2.98
N LEU A 82 17.80 3.84 -3.82
CA LEU A 82 16.39 3.84 -3.45
C LEU A 82 16.09 2.85 -2.32
N ALA A 83 16.70 1.66 -2.32
CA ALA A 83 16.59 0.72 -1.21
C ALA A 83 17.13 1.31 0.11
N VAL A 84 18.31 1.94 0.05
CA VAL A 84 18.95 2.61 1.20
C VAL A 84 18.10 3.77 1.72
N SER A 85 17.39 4.48 0.83
CA SER A 85 16.49 5.58 1.21
C SER A 85 15.36 5.16 2.15
N GLY A 86 14.95 3.88 2.14
CA GLY A 86 14.02 3.35 3.14
C GLY A 86 14.72 3.13 4.48
N VAL A 87 15.85 2.44 4.48
CA VAL A 87 16.60 2.05 5.69
C VAL A 87 17.17 3.25 6.45
N ILE A 88 17.43 4.37 5.77
CA ILE A 88 17.93 5.60 6.39
C ILE A 88 16.86 6.36 7.19
N TYR A 89 15.58 6.10 6.92
CA TYR A 89 14.45 6.82 7.51
C TYR A 89 14.39 6.73 9.04
N PRO A 90 14.57 5.57 9.70
CA PRO A 90 14.52 5.51 11.17
C PRO A 90 15.62 6.32 11.87
N LEU A 91 16.73 6.63 11.19
CA LEU A 91 17.84 7.40 11.75
C LEU A 91 17.67 8.91 11.58
N PHE A 92 17.21 9.34 10.41
CA PHE A 92 17.21 10.75 10.00
C PHE A 92 15.83 11.26 9.59
N GLY A 93 14.79 10.45 9.77
CA GLY A 93 13.42 10.74 9.38
C GLY A 93 13.27 10.98 7.87
N PRO A 94 12.25 11.77 7.48
CA PRO A 94 12.01 12.13 6.08
C PRO A 94 13.21 12.83 5.41
N VAL A 95 13.97 13.61 6.18
CA VAL A 95 15.14 14.34 5.67
C VAL A 95 16.19 13.36 5.14
N GLY A 96 16.48 12.28 5.86
CA GLY A 96 17.41 11.25 5.40
C GLY A 96 17.00 10.62 4.07
N THR A 97 15.74 10.20 3.96
CA THR A 97 15.20 9.62 2.72
C THR A 97 15.27 10.62 1.57
N ILE A 98 14.84 11.87 1.80
CA ILE A 98 14.89 12.94 0.79
C ILE A 98 16.32 13.20 0.34
N SER A 99 17.30 13.22 1.25
CA SER A 99 18.71 13.42 0.90
C SER A 99 19.26 12.28 0.04
N VAL A 100 18.94 11.03 0.35
CA VAL A 100 19.36 9.87 -0.46
C VAL A 100 18.68 9.87 -1.83
N VAL A 101 17.39 10.21 -1.91
CA VAL A 101 16.67 10.35 -3.18
C VAL A 101 17.24 11.50 -4.01
N ALA A 102 17.56 12.64 -3.39
CA ALA A 102 18.21 13.77 -4.06
C ALA A 102 19.59 13.38 -4.62
N LEU A 103 20.38 12.60 -3.87
CA LEU A 103 21.63 12.03 -4.34
C LEU A 103 21.41 11.10 -5.54
N ALA A 104 20.40 10.21 -5.48
CA ALA A 104 20.05 9.36 -6.61
C ALA A 104 19.65 10.17 -7.85
N CYS A 105 18.89 11.27 -7.68
CA CYS A 105 18.57 12.19 -8.77
C CYS A 105 19.82 12.86 -9.35
N ALA A 106 20.77 13.29 -8.51
CA ALA A 106 22.03 13.87 -8.98
C ALA A 106 22.86 12.85 -9.79
N VAL A 107 22.92 11.59 -9.35
CA VAL A 107 23.54 10.50 -10.11
C VAL A 107 22.81 10.29 -11.44
N ALA A 108 21.48 10.28 -11.45
CA ALA A 108 20.68 10.10 -12.66
C ALA A 108 20.90 11.23 -13.68
N VAL A 109 21.07 12.49 -13.23
CA VAL A 109 21.44 13.62 -14.11
C VAL A 109 22.81 13.40 -14.75
N GLY A 110 23.78 12.87 -14.00
CA GLY A 110 25.11 12.54 -14.49
C GLY A 110 25.17 11.44 -15.55
N MET A 111 24.14 10.58 -15.63
CA MET A 111 24.08 9.45 -16.56
C MET A 111 23.81 9.84 -18.02
N ARG A 112 23.50 11.12 -18.31
CA ARG A 112 23.33 11.72 -19.65
C ARG A 112 22.61 10.83 -20.68
N GLY A 113 21.33 11.08 -20.93
CA GLY A 113 20.56 10.41 -21.99
C GLY A 113 19.10 10.85 -22.06
N GLU A 114 18.38 10.38 -23.09
CA GLU A 114 16.98 10.77 -23.36
C GLU A 114 15.99 10.34 -22.24
N GLY A 115 16.39 9.39 -21.39
CA GLY A 115 15.57 8.87 -20.29
C GLY A 115 15.73 9.57 -18.93
N VAL A 116 16.56 10.61 -18.80
CA VAL A 116 16.88 11.23 -17.49
C VAL A 116 15.62 11.76 -16.78
N LEU A 117 14.71 12.42 -17.50
CA LEU A 117 13.48 12.94 -16.91
C LEU A 117 12.63 11.82 -16.30
N TRP A 118 12.46 10.70 -17.02
CA TRP A 118 11.68 9.55 -16.57
C TRP A 118 12.35 8.83 -15.39
N ARG A 119 13.68 8.80 -15.34
CA ARG A 119 14.44 8.28 -14.19
C ARG A 119 14.18 9.11 -12.94
N ILE A 120 14.30 10.43 -13.05
CA ILE A 120 14.07 11.36 -11.94
C ILE A 120 12.62 11.27 -11.47
N LEU A 121 11.66 11.21 -12.41
CA LEU A 121 10.24 11.04 -12.08
C LEU A 121 10.02 9.77 -11.26
N GLY A 122 10.56 8.63 -11.71
CA GLY A 122 10.48 7.38 -10.96
C GLY A 122 11.10 7.49 -9.56
N LEU A 123 12.31 8.04 -9.44
CA LEU A 123 13.00 8.20 -8.16
C LEU A 123 12.20 9.07 -7.17
N VAL A 124 11.69 10.20 -7.64
CA VAL A 124 10.91 11.12 -6.81
C VAL A 124 9.57 10.49 -6.42
N THR A 125 8.87 9.84 -7.36
CA THR A 125 7.59 9.19 -7.08
C THR A 125 7.74 8.05 -6.08
N PHE A 126 8.65 7.10 -6.32
CA PHE A 126 8.84 5.99 -5.39
C PHE A 126 9.45 6.46 -4.05
N GLY A 127 10.36 7.44 -4.07
CA GLY A 127 10.88 8.06 -2.86
C GLY A 127 9.79 8.72 -2.01
N ALA A 128 8.86 9.43 -2.64
CA ALA A 128 7.70 10.02 -1.95
C ALA A 128 6.77 8.95 -1.36
N ILE A 129 6.54 7.84 -2.08
CA ILE A 129 5.75 6.72 -1.56
C ILE A 129 6.45 6.05 -0.38
N ILE A 130 7.77 5.87 -0.42
CA ILE A 130 8.56 5.38 0.72
C ILE A 130 8.36 6.29 1.94
N VAL A 131 8.55 7.61 1.79
CA VAL A 131 8.34 8.57 2.89
C VAL A 131 6.92 8.47 3.43
N ALA A 132 5.91 8.43 2.56
CA ALA A 132 4.51 8.34 2.97
C ALA A 132 4.22 7.04 3.74
N ALA A 133 4.70 5.90 3.26
CA ALA A 133 4.50 4.60 3.90
C ALA A 133 5.17 4.53 5.28
N LEU A 134 6.40 5.03 5.40
CA LEU A 134 7.15 5.04 6.66
C LEU A 134 6.58 6.05 7.66
N ALA A 135 6.19 7.24 7.19
CA ALA A 135 5.53 8.25 8.01
C ALA A 135 4.16 7.77 8.53
N MET A 136 3.39 7.08 7.68
CA MET A 136 2.11 6.48 8.06
C MET A 136 2.31 5.42 9.15
N ARG A 137 3.34 4.57 9.02
CA ARG A 137 3.59 3.52 10.01
C ARG A 137 4.05 4.11 11.35
N GLY A 138 4.95 5.09 11.35
CA GLY A 138 5.49 5.70 12.57
C GLY A 138 5.96 4.67 13.62
N ASP A 139 5.95 5.07 14.89
CA ASP A 139 6.37 4.22 16.02
C ASP A 139 5.20 3.73 16.89
N THR A 140 4.00 4.26 16.68
CA THR A 140 2.83 3.97 17.52
C THR A 140 2.01 2.81 16.96
N LEU A 141 1.17 2.21 17.81
CA LEU A 141 0.21 1.18 17.39
C LEU A 141 -0.83 1.74 16.39
N ALA A 142 -1.12 3.04 16.45
CA ALA A 142 -2.02 3.70 15.52
C ALA A 142 -1.56 3.52 14.06
N GLY A 143 -0.25 3.61 13.79
CA GLY A 143 0.26 3.42 12.44
C GLY A 143 0.24 1.96 11.96
N VAL A 144 0.28 0.97 12.87
CA VAL A 144 0.00 -0.44 12.53
C VAL A 144 -1.43 -0.56 12.02
N TRP A 145 -2.39 0.00 12.76
CA TRP A 145 -3.79 0.00 12.39
C TRP A 145 -4.07 0.79 11.11
N SER A 146 -3.39 1.91 10.88
CA SER A 146 -3.45 2.63 9.59
C SER A 146 -2.96 1.75 8.43
N GLY A 147 -1.89 0.97 8.64
CA GLY A 147 -1.40 0.00 7.65
C GLY A 147 -2.39 -1.13 7.37
N VAL A 148 -3.00 -1.70 8.41
CA VAL A 148 -4.05 -2.74 8.28
C VAL A 148 -5.28 -2.19 7.55
N TYR A 149 -5.70 -0.98 7.90
CA TYR A 149 -6.79 -0.28 7.25
C TYR A 149 -6.50 -0.08 5.75
N LEU A 150 -5.34 0.51 5.41
CA LEU A 150 -4.95 0.76 4.03
C LEU A 150 -4.87 -0.55 3.23
N GLY A 151 -4.21 -1.57 3.79
CA GLY A 151 -4.10 -2.90 3.17
C GLY A 151 -5.46 -3.52 2.91
N THR A 152 -6.36 -3.50 3.91
CA THR A 152 -7.72 -4.03 3.77
C THR A 152 -8.49 -3.31 2.67
N VAL A 153 -8.48 -1.98 2.65
CA VAL A 153 -9.16 -1.20 1.61
C VAL A 153 -8.62 -1.56 0.22
N VAL A 154 -7.30 -1.62 0.04
CA VAL A 154 -6.67 -1.95 -1.24
C VAL A 154 -7.02 -3.37 -1.69
N TRP A 155 -6.85 -4.37 -0.82
CA TRP A 155 -7.10 -5.78 -1.15
C TRP A 155 -8.58 -6.04 -1.45
N MET A 156 -9.48 -5.43 -0.67
CA MET A 156 -10.91 -5.57 -0.88
C MET A 156 -11.36 -4.85 -2.15
N THR A 157 -10.82 -3.67 -2.46
CA THR A 157 -11.10 -2.94 -3.70
C THR A 157 -10.69 -3.75 -4.93
N ASP A 158 -9.48 -4.32 -4.94
CA ASP A 158 -8.97 -5.10 -6.07
C ASP A 158 -9.75 -6.41 -6.27
N SER A 159 -9.98 -7.14 -5.18
CA SER A 159 -10.77 -8.39 -5.20
C SER A 159 -12.20 -8.12 -5.68
N ALA A 160 -12.85 -7.08 -5.13
CA ALA A 160 -14.20 -6.69 -5.50
C ALA A 160 -14.29 -6.28 -6.97
N ALA A 161 -13.37 -5.45 -7.46
CA ALA A 161 -13.36 -5.03 -8.86
C ALA A 161 -13.21 -6.23 -9.82
N PHE A 162 -12.41 -7.23 -9.44
CA PHE A 162 -12.27 -8.47 -10.20
C PHE A 162 -13.57 -9.29 -10.22
N PHE A 163 -14.21 -9.51 -9.07
CA PHE A 163 -15.43 -10.32 -8.98
C PHE A 163 -16.63 -9.62 -9.62
N THR A 164 -16.88 -8.34 -9.32
CA THR A 164 -18.03 -7.61 -9.89
C THR A 164 -17.84 -7.37 -11.38
N GLY A 165 -16.62 -7.04 -11.81
CA GLY A 165 -16.30 -6.89 -13.23
C GLY A 165 -16.50 -8.19 -14.03
N ARG A 166 -16.22 -9.35 -13.43
CA ARG A 166 -16.39 -10.67 -14.06
C ARG A 166 -17.83 -11.17 -14.03
N GLN A 167 -18.58 -10.94 -12.95
CA GLN A 167 -19.94 -11.47 -12.77
C GLN A 167 -21.01 -10.60 -13.43
N ILE A 168 -20.91 -9.28 -13.28
CA ILE A 168 -21.90 -8.35 -13.81
C ILE A 168 -21.59 -8.01 -15.27
N GLY A 169 -20.30 -7.89 -15.61
CA GLY A 169 -19.88 -7.35 -16.90
C GLY A 169 -20.35 -5.90 -17.09
N GLY A 170 -20.24 -5.36 -18.31
CA GLY A 170 -20.75 -4.03 -18.63
C GLY A 170 -19.82 -3.20 -19.51
N GLU A 171 -20.18 -1.93 -19.70
CA GLU A 171 -19.45 -0.99 -20.55
C GLU A 171 -18.00 -0.82 -20.10
N LYS A 172 -17.09 -0.80 -21.08
CA LYS A 172 -15.65 -0.76 -20.82
C LYS A 172 -15.26 0.65 -20.40
N LEU A 173 -14.42 0.74 -19.36
CA LEU A 173 -13.99 2.03 -18.83
C LEU A 173 -12.99 2.73 -19.76
N ALA A 174 -12.12 1.95 -20.40
CA ALA A 174 -11.05 2.46 -21.25
C ALA A 174 -10.72 1.44 -22.35
N PRO A 175 -11.56 1.33 -23.41
CA PRO A 175 -11.39 0.31 -24.45
C PRO A 175 -10.04 0.39 -25.16
N ASP A 176 -9.47 1.59 -25.32
CA ASP A 176 -8.23 1.81 -26.07
C ASP A 176 -6.95 1.50 -25.27
N ILE A 177 -7.01 1.55 -23.93
CA ILE A 177 -5.83 1.40 -23.06
C ILE A 177 -5.88 0.06 -22.28
N SER A 178 -7.08 -0.44 -21.95
CA SER A 178 -7.24 -1.68 -21.20
C SER A 178 -8.58 -2.38 -21.51
N PRO A 179 -8.59 -3.42 -22.35
CA PRO A 179 -9.81 -4.05 -22.84
C PRO A 179 -10.61 -4.83 -21.78
N SER A 180 -10.09 -4.96 -20.55
CA SER A 180 -10.66 -5.76 -19.45
C SER A 180 -11.24 -4.96 -18.28
N LYS A 181 -11.14 -3.62 -18.27
CA LYS A 181 -11.69 -2.79 -17.18
C LYS A 181 -13.14 -2.39 -17.46
N THR A 182 -14.06 -2.60 -16.51
CA THR A 182 -15.48 -2.28 -16.63
C THR A 182 -15.93 -1.25 -15.58
N TRP A 183 -16.96 -0.47 -15.89
CA TRP A 183 -17.60 0.46 -14.93
C TRP A 183 -18.18 -0.25 -13.70
N SER A 184 -18.78 -1.42 -13.91
CA SER A 184 -19.28 -2.28 -12.84
C SER A 184 -18.18 -2.77 -11.89
N GLY A 185 -16.99 -3.05 -12.44
CA GLY A 185 -15.79 -3.36 -11.67
C GLY A 185 -15.37 -2.20 -10.78
N ALA A 186 -15.27 -1.00 -11.34
CA ALA A 186 -14.87 0.20 -10.60
C ALA A 186 -15.84 0.53 -9.46
N LEU A 187 -17.16 0.49 -9.72
CA LEU A 187 -18.18 0.77 -8.70
C LEU A 187 -18.24 -0.32 -7.61
N GLY A 188 -18.10 -1.60 -7.99
CA GLY A 188 -18.03 -2.70 -7.03
C GLY A 188 -16.80 -2.60 -6.14
N GLY A 189 -15.64 -2.27 -6.72
CA GLY A 189 -14.41 -1.97 -5.99
C GLY A 189 -14.59 -0.83 -4.98
N LEU A 190 -15.16 0.29 -5.43
CA LEU A 190 -15.44 1.44 -4.57
C LEU A 190 -16.34 1.06 -3.39
N ALA A 191 -17.46 0.38 -3.65
CA ALA A 191 -18.43 0.03 -2.63
C ALA A 191 -17.86 -0.92 -1.57
N LEU A 192 -17.22 -2.02 -1.99
CA LEU A 192 -16.66 -3.00 -1.06
C LEU A 192 -15.40 -2.50 -0.37
N GLY A 193 -14.54 -1.74 -1.07
CA GLY A 193 -13.38 -1.09 -0.45
C GLY A 193 -13.79 -0.11 0.65
N THR A 194 -14.81 0.72 0.38
CA THR A 194 -15.36 1.67 1.36
C THR A 194 -16.00 0.94 2.54
N GLY A 195 -16.83 -0.08 2.28
CA GLY A 195 -17.48 -0.88 3.31
C GLY A 195 -16.48 -1.61 4.21
N ALA A 196 -15.44 -2.21 3.63
CA ALA A 196 -14.38 -2.87 4.38
C ALA A 196 -13.55 -1.89 5.21
N GLY A 197 -13.23 -0.72 4.67
CA GLY A 197 -12.57 0.36 5.41
C GLY A 197 -13.41 0.82 6.61
N LEU A 198 -14.71 1.07 6.40
CA LEU A 198 -15.64 1.42 7.47
C LEU A 198 -15.70 0.35 8.56
N LEU A 199 -15.72 -0.93 8.18
CA LEU A 199 -15.69 -2.04 9.14
C LEU A 199 -14.41 -2.03 9.98
N VAL A 200 -13.24 -1.85 9.36
CA VAL A 200 -11.98 -1.76 10.11
C VAL A 200 -12.00 -0.55 11.04
N TRP A 201 -12.49 0.60 10.56
CA TRP A 201 -12.60 1.82 11.37
C TRP A 201 -13.47 1.62 12.61
N THR A 202 -14.64 1.01 12.48
CA THR A 202 -15.56 0.79 13.62
C THR A 202 -15.04 -0.24 14.62
N LEU A 203 -14.24 -1.22 14.18
CA LEU A 203 -13.65 -2.22 15.06
C LEU A 203 -12.43 -1.72 15.82
N VAL A 204 -11.67 -0.77 15.24
CA VAL A 204 -10.36 -0.36 15.74
C VAL A 204 -10.40 0.97 16.48
N THR A 205 -11.27 1.89 16.07
CA THR A 205 -11.42 3.20 16.73
C THR A 205 -12.53 3.11 17.78
N ASP A 206 -12.24 3.57 19.02
CA ASP A 206 -13.26 3.83 20.04
C ASP A 206 -14.23 4.88 19.49
N SER A 207 -15.25 4.40 18.80
CA SER A 207 -16.22 5.22 18.11
C SER A 207 -17.10 5.90 19.16
N PRO A 208 -17.44 7.20 19.03
CA PRO A 208 -18.39 7.87 19.93
C PRO A 208 -19.79 7.24 19.96
N LEU A 209 -20.07 6.26 19.09
CA LEU A 209 -21.31 5.47 19.08
C LEU A 209 -21.28 4.30 20.07
N VAL A 210 -20.09 3.92 20.56
CA VAL A 210 -19.89 2.97 21.67
C VAL A 210 -19.29 3.80 22.80
N ASP A 211 -20.13 4.57 23.47
CA ASP A 211 -19.74 5.37 24.62
C ASP A 211 -19.29 4.43 25.75
N ARG A 212 -17.98 4.20 25.85
CA ARG A 212 -17.39 3.66 27.08
C ARG A 212 -17.29 4.85 28.03
N PRO A 213 -18.05 4.87 29.15
CA PRO A 213 -17.98 5.99 30.07
C PRO A 213 -16.52 6.17 30.51
N GLY A 214 -15.94 7.31 30.15
CA GLY A 214 -14.64 7.72 30.63
C GLY A 214 -14.64 7.86 32.17
N PRO A 215 -13.46 7.92 32.81
CA PRO A 215 -13.39 8.15 34.25
C PRO A 215 -14.10 9.47 34.60
N VAL A 216 -15.04 9.40 35.54
CA VAL A 216 -15.72 10.58 36.07
C VAL A 216 -14.75 11.25 37.05
N CYS A 217 -14.41 12.51 36.77
CA CYS A 217 -13.53 13.30 37.62
C CYS A 217 -14.34 14.36 38.35
N ASP A 218 -14.49 14.19 39.65
CA ASP A 218 -15.12 15.20 40.50
C ASP A 218 -14.04 16.14 41.06
N ASP A 219 -14.31 17.44 41.01
CA ASP A 219 -13.47 18.46 41.64
C ASP A 219 -13.91 18.64 43.09
N GLN A 220 -13.20 17.98 44.02
CA GLN A 220 -13.48 18.15 45.44
C GLN A 220 -12.69 19.35 45.98
N ARG A 221 -13.43 20.40 46.34
CA ARG A 221 -12.87 21.62 46.95
C ARG A 221 -12.80 21.44 48.47
N ALA A 222 -11.60 21.35 49.04
CA ALA A 222 -11.40 21.21 50.48
C ALA A 222 -11.44 22.57 51.20
N TRP A 223 -12.48 22.82 52.00
CA TRP A 223 -12.54 23.95 52.95
C TRP A 223 -11.71 23.66 54.20
N PRO A 224 -11.01 24.66 54.81
CA PRO A 224 -10.94 26.08 54.46
C PRO A 224 -9.74 26.45 53.58
N THR A 225 -8.89 25.48 53.22
CA THR A 225 -7.61 25.75 52.53
C THR A 225 -7.72 26.09 51.04
N GLY A 226 -8.91 25.97 50.44
CA GLY A 226 -9.17 26.37 49.05
C GLY A 226 -8.43 25.54 47.99
N ARG A 227 -7.72 24.47 48.38
CA ARG A 227 -7.05 23.57 47.45
C ARG A 227 -8.06 22.68 46.72
N SER A 228 -8.07 22.75 45.39
CA SER A 228 -8.79 21.80 44.54
C SER A 228 -7.96 20.53 44.37
N GLN A 229 -8.60 19.38 44.56
CA GLN A 229 -8.04 18.07 44.28
C GLN A 229 -8.98 17.38 43.30
N ARG A 230 -8.48 17.07 42.09
CA ARG A 230 -9.22 16.29 41.11
C ARG A 230 -9.11 14.82 41.47
N LYS A 231 -10.21 14.20 41.90
CA LYS A 231 -10.31 12.75 42.07
C LYS A 231 -11.06 12.16 40.90
N CYS A 232 -10.37 11.34 40.12
CA CYS A 232 -10.96 10.58 39.03
C CYS A 232 -11.21 9.15 39.51
N HIS A 233 -12.46 8.69 39.37
CA HIS A 233 -12.85 7.32 39.68
C HIS A 233 -13.44 6.67 38.42
N GLN A 234 -13.24 5.37 38.28
CA GLN A 234 -13.92 4.62 37.22
C GLN A 234 -15.41 4.57 37.55
N ALA A 235 -16.27 4.86 36.57
CA ALA A 235 -17.71 4.71 36.73
C ALA A 235 -18.01 3.22 36.98
N ALA A 236 -18.38 2.89 38.22
CA ALA A 236 -18.77 1.54 38.59
C ALA A 236 -20.14 1.24 37.96
N PHE A 237 -20.25 0.13 37.22
CA PHE A 237 -21.54 -0.41 36.83
C PHE A 237 -22.30 -0.84 38.09
N PRO A 238 -23.61 -0.55 38.22
CA PRO A 238 -24.43 -1.26 39.19
C PRO A 238 -24.52 -2.71 38.73
N ASP A 239 -24.04 -3.64 39.57
CA ASP A 239 -24.26 -5.07 39.39
C ASP A 239 -25.77 -5.31 39.24
N GLN A 240 -26.19 -5.82 38.08
CA GLN A 240 -27.56 -6.26 37.86
C GLN A 240 -27.75 -7.57 38.62
N GLY A 241 -28.47 -7.49 39.75
CA GLY A 241 -29.10 -8.64 40.40
C GLY A 241 -30.41 -9.03 39.74
#